data_AF-A0A4Z2EKB5-F1
#
_entry.id   AF-A0A4Z2EKB5-F1
#
_cell.length_a   1.000
_cell.length_b   1.000
_cell.length_c   1.000
_cell.angle_alpha   90.00
_cell.angle_beta   90.00
_cell.angle_gamma   90.00
#
_symmetry.space_group_name_H-M   'P 1'
#
loop_
_entity.id
_entity.type
_entity.pdbx_description
1 polymer ?
#
loop_
_entity_poly.entity_id
_entity_poly.type
_entity_poly.pdbx_seq_one_letter_code
_entity_poly.pdbx_strand_id
1 'polypeptide(L)'
;MLKLCGDTQDKMAHELMLFELTIERDVVEPLYNLAEVEIPNIQKQRKHLAKLVLDMDSARTRSETVLSIILLSSSDRAAHYLHRRLEFYQSTKSSGLSGNLQPSGAKADHHREEMEEAANRMEICRDQLSADMYSFVAKEIDYASYFQTLIEVQAEYHRKSLELLQNVLPQIKAHQGEVQTDTHSSPTDSAAAFGEFN
;
A
#
# COMPACT_ATOMS: atom_id res chain seq x y z
N MET A 1 -45.32 1.43 20.11
CA MET A 1 -44.85 1.13 18.74
C MET A 1 -43.78 2.08 18.22
N LEU A 2 -44.08 3.34 17.88
CA LEU A 2 -43.09 4.24 17.29
C LEU A 2 -41.83 4.45 18.16
N LYS A 3 -42.00 4.60 19.48
CA LYS A 3 -40.87 4.71 20.41
C LYS A 3 -39.94 3.49 20.37
N LEU A 4 -40.50 2.28 20.40
CA LEU A 4 -39.74 1.03 20.32
C LEU A 4 -38.91 0.94 19.02
N CYS A 5 -39.53 1.27 17.89
CA CYS A 5 -38.83 1.30 16.61
C CYS A 5 -37.72 2.35 16.56
N GLY A 6 -37.96 3.54 17.14
CA GLY A 6 -36.96 4.61 17.26
C GLY A 6 -35.76 4.17 18.12
N ASP A 7 -36.02 3.61 19.30
CA ASP A 7 -34.98 3.12 20.21
C ASP A 7 -34.14 1.99 19.58
N THR A 8 -34.74 1.11 18.76
CA THR A 8 -33.98 0.09 18.03
C THR A 8 -33.16 0.66 16.88
N GLN A 9 -33.71 1.61 16.12
CA GLN A 9 -32.97 2.32 15.06
C GLN A 9 -31.74 3.03 15.62
N ASP A 10 -31.87 3.69 16.78
CA ASP A 10 -30.76 4.37 17.46
C ASP A 10 -29.63 3.39 17.85
N LYS A 11 -30.00 2.22 18.40
CA LYS A 11 -29.03 1.15 18.69
C LYS A 11 -28.33 0.61 17.44
N MET A 12 -29.07 0.39 16.35
CA MET A 12 -28.48 -0.06 15.10
C MET A 12 -27.53 0.99 14.51
N ALA A 13 -27.89 2.27 14.57
CA ALA A 13 -27.03 3.36 14.14
C ALA A 13 -25.74 3.41 14.97
N HIS A 14 -25.83 3.15 16.28
CA HIS A 14 -24.66 3.06 17.14
C HIS A 14 -23.73 1.89 16.76
N GLU A 15 -24.27 0.70 16.50
CA GLU A 15 -23.47 -0.44 16.04
C GLU A 15 -22.81 -0.17 14.68
N LEU A 16 -23.50 0.51 13.76
CA LEU A 16 -22.92 0.91 12.47
C LEU A 16 -21.77 1.91 12.66
N MET A 17 -21.96 2.93 13.50
CA MET A 17 -20.91 3.91 13.79
C MET A 17 -19.66 3.24 14.39
N LEU A 18 -19.84 2.32 15.35
CA LEU A 18 -18.71 1.58 15.94
C LEU A 18 -17.98 0.71 14.91
N PHE A 19 -18.73 0.06 14.03
CA PHE A 19 -18.18 -0.71 12.91
C PHE A 19 -17.32 0.18 12.00
N GLU A 20 -17.87 1.30 11.53
CA GLU A 20 -17.17 2.23 10.63
C GLU A 20 -15.90 2.78 11.28
N LEU A 21 -15.97 3.23 12.55
CA LEU A 21 -14.81 3.74 13.27
C LEU A 21 -13.71 2.69 13.44
N THR A 22 -14.09 1.43 13.69
CA THR A 22 -13.14 0.33 13.86
C THR A 22 -12.46 0.00 12.54
N ILE A 23 -13.22 -0.10 11.45
CA ILE A 23 -12.66 -0.37 10.12
C ILE A 23 -11.74 0.77 9.66
N GLU A 24 -12.14 2.02 9.88
CA GLU A 24 -11.34 3.18 9.48
C GLU A 24 -9.97 3.15 10.15
N ARG A 25 -9.95 2.96 11.47
CA ARG A 25 -8.72 2.97 12.28
C ARG A 25 -7.85 1.73 12.06
N ASP A 26 -8.44 0.54 12.12
CA ASP A 26 -7.67 -0.71 12.22
C ASP A 26 -7.37 -1.34 10.86
N VAL A 27 -8.00 -0.86 9.77
CA VAL A 27 -7.85 -1.43 8.43
C VAL A 27 -7.52 -0.35 7.41
N VAL A 28 -8.36 0.69 7.28
CA VAL A 28 -8.23 1.68 6.20
C VAL A 28 -6.99 2.55 6.38
N GLU A 29 -6.79 3.15 7.56
CA GLU A 29 -5.67 4.03 7.83
C GLU A 29 -4.29 3.34 7.65
N PRO A 30 -4.06 2.10 8.15
CA PRO A 30 -2.83 1.36 7.88
C PRO A 30 -2.61 1.06 6.39
N LEU A 31 -3.65 0.61 5.67
CA LEU A 31 -3.55 0.33 4.24
C LEU A 31 -3.32 1.60 3.41
N TYR A 32 -3.87 2.74 3.85
CA TYR A 32 -3.63 4.03 3.24
C TYR A 32 -2.18 4.47 3.42
N ASN A 33 -1.63 4.35 4.63
CA ASN A 33 -0.21 4.68 4.90
C ASN A 33 0.72 3.86 4.01
N LEU A 34 0.45 2.56 3.89
CA LEU A 34 1.16 1.67 2.99
C LEU A 34 1.14 2.18 1.54
N ALA A 35 -0.06 2.50 1.03
CA ALA A 35 -0.28 2.91 -0.36
C ALA A 35 0.33 4.27 -0.69
N GLU A 36 0.22 5.24 0.21
CA GLU A 36 0.54 6.65 -0.06
C GLU A 36 1.89 7.10 0.50
N VAL A 37 2.49 6.33 1.42
CA VAL A 37 3.77 6.68 2.03
C VAL A 37 4.85 5.66 1.68
N GLU A 38 4.64 4.40 2.03
CA GLU A 38 5.69 3.38 1.91
C GLU A 38 6.00 3.01 0.45
N ILE A 39 4.98 2.68 -0.34
CA ILE A 39 5.15 2.31 -1.75
C ILE A 39 5.80 3.46 -2.54
N PRO A 40 5.34 4.73 -2.44
CA PRO A 40 5.98 5.84 -3.15
C PRO A 40 7.44 6.08 -2.72
N ASN A 41 7.77 5.89 -1.43
CA ASN A 41 9.14 6.03 -0.94
C ASN A 41 10.09 5.00 -1.56
N ILE A 42 9.69 3.72 -1.58
CA ILE A 42 10.46 2.65 -2.24
C ILE A 42 10.62 2.93 -3.73
N GLN A 43 9.55 3.39 -4.39
CA GLN A 43 9.61 3.76 -5.81
C GLN A 43 10.55 4.94 -6.06
N LYS A 44 10.57 5.95 -5.17
CA LYS A 44 11.46 7.11 -5.25
C LYS A 44 12.92 6.68 -5.11
N GLN A 45 13.23 5.85 -4.13
CA GLN A 45 14.58 5.31 -3.93
C GLN A 45 15.02 4.44 -5.11
N ARG A 46 14.15 3.60 -5.64
CA ARG A 46 14.45 2.80 -6.84
C ARG A 46 14.81 3.67 -8.04
N LYS A 47 14.06 4.76 -8.27
CA LYS A 47 14.38 5.75 -9.31
C LYS A 47 15.70 6.46 -9.03
N HIS A 48 15.99 6.76 -7.77
CA HIS A 48 17.25 7.37 -7.37
C HIS A 48 18.45 6.45 -7.64
N LEU A 49 18.35 5.17 -7.27
CA LEU A 49 19.38 4.16 -7.56
C LEU A 49 19.61 4.04 -9.07
N ALA A 50 18.56 4.01 -9.90
CA ALA A 50 18.70 3.97 -11.35
C ALA A 50 19.52 5.16 -11.89
N LYS A 51 19.35 6.35 -11.32
CA LYS A 51 20.18 7.52 -11.67
C LYS A 51 21.64 7.33 -11.24
N LEU A 52 21.88 6.84 -10.02
CA LEU A 52 23.25 6.62 -9.52
C LEU A 52 24.00 5.55 -10.33
N VAL A 53 23.31 4.51 -10.81
CA VAL A 53 23.87 3.52 -11.74
C VAL A 53 24.35 4.19 -13.02
N LEU A 54 23.54 5.08 -13.62
CA LEU A 54 23.93 5.82 -14.82
C LEU A 54 25.11 6.79 -14.55
N ASP A 55 25.09 7.48 -13.41
CA ASP A 55 26.17 8.40 -13.02
C ASP A 55 27.49 7.63 -12.82
N MET A 56 27.44 6.45 -12.20
CA MET A 56 28.58 5.54 -12.00
C MET A 56 29.08 4.95 -13.32
N ASP A 57 28.20 4.47 -14.20
CA ASP A 57 28.56 3.98 -15.54
C ASP A 57 29.22 5.09 -16.38
N SER A 58 28.71 6.31 -16.27
CA SER A 58 29.29 7.49 -16.94
C SER A 58 30.69 7.82 -16.39
N ALA A 59 30.86 7.86 -15.07
CA ALA A 59 32.16 8.10 -14.43
C ALA A 59 33.18 7.00 -14.77
N ARG A 60 32.74 5.73 -14.75
CA ARG A 60 33.53 4.58 -15.17
C ARG A 60 34.00 4.71 -16.61
N THR A 61 33.12 5.06 -17.54
CA THR A 61 33.48 5.28 -18.95
C THR A 61 34.53 6.39 -19.12
N ARG A 62 34.40 7.50 -18.36
CA ARG A 62 35.39 8.59 -18.37
C ARG A 62 36.76 8.13 -17.85
N SER A 63 36.81 7.46 -16.71
CA SER A 63 38.05 6.91 -16.15
C SER A 63 38.70 5.91 -17.08
N GLU A 64 37.93 5.00 -17.67
CA GLU A 64 38.44 4.01 -18.61
C GLU A 64 39.00 4.65 -19.89
N THR A 65 38.36 5.72 -20.39
CA THR A 65 38.87 6.48 -21.55
C THR A 65 40.22 7.11 -21.24
N VAL A 66 40.38 7.73 -20.07
CA VAL A 66 41.65 8.33 -19.65
C VAL A 66 42.75 7.28 -19.47
N LEU A 67 42.41 6.14 -18.86
CA LEU A 67 43.32 5.01 -18.69
C LEU A 67 43.77 4.44 -20.05
N SER A 68 42.83 4.32 -20.99
CA SER A 68 43.08 3.91 -22.37
C SER A 68 44.05 4.85 -23.09
N ILE A 69 43.82 6.17 -23.02
CA ILE A 69 44.71 7.18 -23.61
C ILE A 69 46.12 7.12 -22.99
N ILE A 70 46.21 6.95 -21.66
CA ILE A 70 47.52 6.81 -20.98
C ILE A 70 48.26 5.57 -21.49
N LEU A 71 47.59 4.42 -21.56
CA LEU A 71 48.20 3.18 -22.05
C LEU A 71 48.65 3.28 -23.51
N LEU A 72 47.86 3.95 -24.36
CA LEU A 72 48.20 4.21 -25.76
C LEU A 72 49.39 5.18 -25.92
N SER A 73 49.54 6.13 -25.01
CA SER A 73 50.67 7.07 -24.98
C SER A 73 51.96 6.48 -24.40
N SER A 74 51.89 5.29 -23.80
CA SER A 74 53.05 4.59 -23.24
C SER A 74 53.90 3.97 -24.34
N SER A 75 55.23 4.07 -24.23
CA SER A 75 56.18 3.35 -25.09
C SER A 75 56.40 1.89 -24.66
N ASP A 76 55.79 1.47 -23.55
CA ASP A 76 55.90 0.10 -23.03
C ASP A 76 55.00 -0.87 -23.82
N ARG A 77 55.60 -1.91 -24.39
CA ARG A 77 54.86 -2.98 -25.07
C ARG A 77 53.84 -3.67 -24.16
N ALA A 78 54.13 -3.81 -22.87
CA ALA A 78 53.19 -4.39 -21.92
C ALA A 78 51.90 -3.55 -21.78
N ALA A 79 52.02 -2.22 -21.84
CA ALA A 79 50.88 -1.32 -21.80
C ALA A 79 49.95 -1.51 -23.02
N HIS A 80 50.51 -1.73 -24.21
CA HIS A 80 49.71 -2.03 -25.41
C HIS A 80 48.96 -3.37 -25.32
N TYR A 81 49.56 -4.40 -24.73
CA TYR A 81 48.85 -5.66 -24.47
C TYR A 81 47.71 -5.48 -23.48
N LEU A 82 47.93 -4.71 -22.41
CA LEU A 82 46.90 -4.40 -21.41
C LEU A 82 45.74 -3.59 -22.00
N HIS A 83 46.03 -2.62 -22.85
CA HIS A 83 45.02 -1.84 -23.56
C HIS A 83 44.14 -2.73 -24.46
N ARG A 84 44.73 -3.59 -25.30
CA ARG A 84 43.96 -4.54 -26.15
C ARG A 84 43.09 -5.49 -25.32
N ARG A 85 43.57 -5.91 -24.14
CA ARG A 85 42.79 -6.75 -23.21
C ARG A 85 41.61 -5.98 -22.59
N LEU A 86 41.82 -4.72 -22.22
CA LEU A 86 40.77 -3.82 -21.71
C LEU A 86 39.68 -3.56 -22.77
N GLU A 87 40.05 -3.26 -24.01
CA GLU A 87 39.08 -3.04 -25.11
C GLU A 87 38.24 -4.28 -25.43
N PHE A 88 38.84 -5.48 -25.40
CA PHE A 88 38.12 -6.73 -25.65
C PHE A 88 37.01 -6.97 -24.60
N TYR A 89 37.24 -6.56 -23.35
CA TYR A 89 36.24 -6.64 -22.29
C TYR A 89 35.10 -5.61 -22.47
N GLN A 90 35.32 -4.55 -23.27
CA GLN A 90 34.42 -3.40 -23.42
C GLN A 90 33.55 -3.42 -24.70
N SER A 91 33.83 -4.30 -25.68
CA SER A 91 33.22 -4.33 -27.03
C SER A 91 31.70 -4.60 -27.12
N THR A 92 30.95 -4.39 -26.03
CA THR A 92 29.47 -4.40 -26.06
C THR A 92 28.82 -3.03 -25.85
N LYS A 93 29.52 -1.94 -25.49
CA LYS A 93 28.82 -0.67 -25.13
C LYS A 93 29.40 0.72 -25.50
N SER A 94 30.59 0.88 -26.07
CA SER A 94 31.13 2.25 -26.29
C SER A 94 31.47 2.58 -27.75
N SER A 95 30.64 3.41 -28.37
CA SER A 95 30.96 4.14 -29.60
C SER A 95 31.11 5.63 -29.29
N GLY A 96 32.31 6.15 -29.58
CA GLY A 96 32.53 7.52 -30.04
C GLY A 96 32.55 8.65 -29.01
N LEU A 97 33.65 8.82 -28.28
CA LEU A 97 34.08 10.12 -27.75
C LEU A 97 35.60 10.26 -27.87
N SER A 98 36.07 10.68 -29.04
CA SER A 98 37.45 11.15 -29.24
C SER A 98 37.48 12.66 -28.99
N GLY A 99 37.66 13.04 -27.73
CA GLY A 99 37.96 14.41 -27.33
C GLY A 99 39.47 14.57 -27.15
N ASN A 100 40.00 15.73 -27.53
CA ASN A 100 41.41 16.09 -27.47
C ASN A 100 41.89 16.22 -26.00
N LEU A 101 42.02 15.10 -25.29
CA LEU A 101 42.43 15.01 -23.89
C LEU A 101 43.92 14.69 -23.82
N GLN A 102 44.75 15.68 -23.47
CA GLN A 102 46.13 15.42 -23.04
C GLN A 102 46.09 14.76 -21.65
N PRO A 103 46.55 13.51 -21.51
CA PRO A 103 46.52 12.82 -20.23
C PRO A 103 47.64 13.36 -19.32
N SER A 104 47.30 13.70 -18.09
CA SER A 104 48.25 13.96 -17.01
C SER A 104 47.88 13.06 -15.84
N GLY A 105 48.86 12.55 -15.09
CA GLY A 105 48.61 11.65 -13.95
C GLY A 105 47.59 12.21 -12.97
N ALA A 106 47.67 13.51 -12.66
CA ALA A 106 46.72 14.17 -11.77
C ALA A 106 45.26 14.18 -12.29
N LYS A 107 45.06 14.27 -13.61
CA LYS A 107 43.72 14.18 -14.21
C LYS A 107 43.17 12.75 -14.19
N ALA A 108 44.05 11.75 -14.31
CA ALA A 108 43.67 10.36 -14.22
C ALA A 108 43.27 9.98 -12.79
N ASP A 109 44.01 10.45 -11.80
CA ASP A 109 43.67 10.26 -10.39
C ASP A 109 42.34 10.91 -10.03
N HIS A 110 42.09 12.13 -10.54
CA HIS A 110 40.81 12.81 -10.34
C HIS A 110 39.61 12.00 -10.87
N HIS A 111 39.67 11.53 -12.12
CA HIS A 111 38.58 10.73 -12.67
C HIS A 111 38.42 9.38 -11.95
N ARG A 112 39.53 8.76 -11.53
CA ARG A 112 39.50 7.53 -10.72
C ARG A 112 38.75 7.77 -9.40
N GLU A 113 39.04 8.86 -8.71
CA GLU A 113 38.36 9.25 -7.47
C GLU A 113 36.87 9.53 -7.70
N GLU A 114 36.51 10.27 -8.76
CA GLU A 114 35.11 10.49 -9.14
C GLU A 114 34.33 9.18 -9.36
N MET A 115 34.97 8.20 -10.01
CA MET A 115 34.38 6.87 -10.25
C MET A 115 34.19 6.10 -8.94
N GLU A 116 35.20 6.10 -8.07
CA GLU A 116 35.16 5.44 -6.76
C GLU A 116 34.05 6.04 -5.87
N GLU A 117 33.93 7.36 -5.84
CA GLU A 117 32.85 8.03 -5.13
C GLU A 117 31.46 7.71 -5.72
N ALA A 118 31.33 7.69 -7.05
CA ALA A 118 30.06 7.36 -7.70
C ALA A 118 29.64 5.91 -7.41
N ALA A 119 30.60 4.98 -7.40
CA ALA A 119 30.38 3.59 -7.01
C ALA A 119 29.93 3.49 -5.55
N ASN A 120 30.63 4.14 -4.61
CA ASN A 120 30.27 4.12 -3.19
C ASN A 120 28.86 4.69 -2.95
N ARG A 121 28.50 5.81 -3.59
CA ARG A 121 27.14 6.40 -3.50
C ARG A 121 26.07 5.42 -4.00
N MET A 122 26.34 4.75 -5.13
CA MET A 122 25.42 3.75 -5.69
C MET A 122 25.25 2.56 -4.74
N GLU A 123 26.34 2.03 -4.16
CA GLU A 123 26.30 0.89 -3.24
C GLU A 123 25.50 1.21 -1.98
N ILE A 124 25.74 2.37 -1.36
CA ILE A 124 24.96 2.82 -0.19
C ILE A 124 23.47 2.90 -0.53
N CYS A 125 23.11 3.49 -1.67
CA CYS A 125 21.71 3.59 -2.08
C CYS A 125 21.07 2.22 -2.36
N ARG A 126 21.84 1.29 -2.93
CA ARG A 126 21.39 -0.09 -3.18
C ARG A 126 21.11 -0.82 -1.88
N ASP A 127 22.00 -0.70 -0.91
CA ASP A 127 21.88 -1.39 0.38
C ASP A 127 20.70 -0.80 1.18
N GLN A 128 20.53 0.52 1.14
CA GLN A 128 19.36 1.19 1.74
C GLN A 128 18.05 0.73 1.10
N LEU A 129 17.95 0.75 -0.24
CA LEU A 129 16.77 0.26 -0.94
C LEU A 129 16.48 -1.21 -0.60
N SER A 130 17.52 -2.03 -0.47
CA SER A 130 17.37 -3.44 -0.10
C SER A 130 16.80 -3.57 1.32
N ALA A 131 17.32 -2.81 2.28
CA ALA A 131 16.79 -2.78 3.64
C ALA A 131 15.31 -2.36 3.67
N ASP A 132 14.94 -1.32 2.93
CA ASP A 132 13.57 -0.83 2.85
C ASP A 132 12.64 -1.85 2.18
N MET A 133 13.12 -2.54 1.13
CA MET A 133 12.36 -3.64 0.50
C MET A 133 12.15 -4.83 1.44
N TYR A 134 13.16 -5.23 2.22
CA TYR A 134 13.00 -6.30 3.20
C TYR A 134 12.04 -5.90 4.32
N SER A 135 12.11 -4.64 4.79
CA SER A 135 11.17 -4.12 5.78
C SER A 135 9.74 -4.10 5.25
N PHE A 136 9.54 -3.74 3.99
CA PHE A 136 8.23 -3.73 3.33
C PHE A 136 7.63 -5.13 3.19
N VAL A 137 8.43 -6.10 2.76
CA VAL A 137 7.99 -7.50 2.63
C VAL A 137 7.68 -8.12 3.99
N ALA A 138 8.40 -7.75 5.05
CA ALA A 138 8.14 -8.26 6.39
C ALA A 138 6.72 -7.93 6.90
N LYS A 139 6.10 -6.85 6.41
CA LYS A 139 4.73 -6.44 6.74
C LYS A 139 3.64 -7.21 5.98
N GLU A 140 4.01 -8.13 5.09
CA GLU A 140 3.03 -8.95 4.33
C GLU A 140 2.07 -9.69 5.26
N ILE A 141 2.58 -10.18 6.40
CA ILE A 141 1.78 -10.85 7.42
C ILE A 141 0.77 -9.88 8.05
N ASP A 142 1.18 -8.64 8.31
CA ASP A 142 0.30 -7.61 8.88
C ASP A 142 -0.86 -7.28 7.92
N TYR A 143 -0.62 -7.28 6.61
CA TYR A 143 -1.69 -7.05 5.62
C TYR A 143 -2.74 -8.16 5.63
N ALA A 144 -2.30 -9.41 5.74
CA ALA A 144 -3.22 -10.54 5.89
C ALA A 144 -4.04 -10.39 7.19
N SER A 145 -3.42 -9.91 8.27
CA SER A 145 -4.12 -9.60 9.52
C SER A 145 -5.15 -8.48 9.35
N TYR A 146 -4.87 -7.40 8.59
CA TYR A 146 -5.87 -6.34 8.34
C TYR A 146 -7.11 -6.85 7.60
N PHE A 147 -6.92 -7.69 6.58
CA PHE A 147 -8.04 -8.31 5.88
C PHE A 147 -8.81 -9.29 6.77
N GLN A 148 -8.11 -10.03 7.63
CA GLN A 148 -8.77 -10.86 8.63
C GLN A 148 -9.62 -10.01 9.59
N THR A 149 -9.06 -8.94 10.15
CA THR A 149 -9.78 -8.00 11.03
C THR A 149 -11.00 -7.40 10.35
N LEU A 150 -10.89 -7.00 9.07
CA LEU A 150 -12.03 -6.52 8.29
C LEU A 150 -13.19 -7.51 8.30
N ILE A 151 -12.91 -8.79 8.00
CA ILE A 151 -13.94 -9.83 7.95
C ILE A 151 -14.51 -10.12 9.34
N GLU A 152 -13.67 -10.19 10.37
CA GLU A 152 -14.11 -10.43 11.75
C GLU A 152 -15.03 -9.31 12.26
N VAL A 153 -14.65 -8.06 12.03
CA VAL A 153 -15.41 -6.88 12.45
C VAL A 153 -16.73 -6.76 11.66
N GLN A 154 -16.72 -7.05 10.36
CA GLN A 154 -17.95 -7.12 9.55
C GLN A 154 -18.90 -8.22 10.04
N ALA A 155 -18.39 -9.41 10.30
CA ALA A 155 -19.20 -10.53 10.80
C ALA A 155 -19.86 -10.19 12.13
N GLU A 156 -19.12 -9.58 13.05
CA GLU A 156 -19.62 -9.19 14.36
C GLU A 156 -20.69 -8.09 14.27
N TYR A 157 -20.47 -7.05 13.44
CA TYR A 157 -21.46 -5.99 13.19
C TYR A 157 -22.79 -6.57 12.68
N HIS A 158 -22.73 -7.46 11.69
CA HIS A 158 -23.93 -8.10 11.15
C HIS A 158 -24.61 -9.00 12.16
N ARG A 159 -23.85 -9.75 12.97
CA ARG A 159 -24.38 -10.61 14.05
C ARG A 159 -25.16 -9.79 15.08
N LYS A 160 -24.59 -8.69 15.58
CA LYS A 160 -25.24 -7.81 16.56
C LYS A 160 -26.47 -7.11 15.98
N SER A 161 -26.38 -6.62 14.75
CA SER A 161 -27.51 -6.00 14.06
C SER A 161 -28.67 -6.97 13.89
N LEU A 162 -28.39 -8.23 13.52
CA LEU A 162 -29.40 -9.26 13.41
C LEU A 162 -30.04 -9.58 14.77
N GLU A 163 -29.24 -9.68 15.83
CA GLU A 163 -29.72 -9.90 17.21
C GLU A 163 -30.69 -8.80 17.65
N LEU A 164 -30.36 -7.53 17.41
CA LEU A 164 -31.26 -6.39 17.69
C LEU A 164 -32.59 -6.51 16.94
N LEU A 165 -32.55 -6.86 15.66
CA LEU A 165 -33.74 -7.02 14.82
C LEU A 165 -34.61 -8.22 15.26
N GLN A 166 -33.97 -9.34 15.60
CA GLN A 166 -34.65 -10.53 16.10
C GLN A 166 -35.33 -10.27 17.45
N ASN A 167 -34.76 -9.42 18.29
CA ASN A 167 -35.33 -9.05 19.59
C ASN A 167 -36.53 -8.10 19.47
N VAL A 168 -36.51 -7.16 18.52
CA VAL A 168 -37.61 -6.17 18.36
C VAL A 168 -38.80 -6.72 17.57
N LEU A 169 -38.55 -7.60 16.59
CA LEU A 169 -39.59 -8.05 15.65
C LEU A 169 -40.79 -8.75 16.34
N PRO A 170 -40.62 -9.64 17.34
CA PRO A 170 -41.73 -10.24 18.06
C PRO A 170 -42.55 -9.21 18.84
N GLN A 171 -41.90 -8.21 19.43
CA GLN A 171 -42.58 -7.15 20.17
C GLN A 171 -43.45 -6.30 19.25
N ILE A 172 -42.95 -5.97 18.05
CA ILE A 172 -43.72 -5.26 17.02
C ILE A 172 -44.96 -6.08 16.62
N LYS A 173 -44.80 -7.39 16.39
CA LYS A 173 -45.90 -8.28 16.04
C LYS A 173 -46.95 -8.39 17.16
N ALA A 174 -46.54 -8.45 18.41
CA ALA A 174 -47.45 -8.50 19.56
C ALA A 174 -48.36 -7.27 19.63
N HIS A 175 -47.79 -6.07 19.49
CA HIS A 175 -48.57 -4.83 19.48
C HIS A 175 -49.51 -4.70 18.25
N GLN A 176 -49.23 -5.39 17.14
CA GLN A 176 -50.14 -5.45 15.99
C GLN A 176 -51.34 -6.36 16.27
N GLY A 177 -51.15 -7.44 17.03
CA GLY A 177 -52.22 -8.37 17.43
C GLY A 177 -53.20 -7.78 18.44
N GLU A 178 -52.72 -7.01 19.41
CA GLU A 178 -53.58 -6.34 20.41
C GLU A 178 -54.54 -5.30 19.79
N VAL A 179 -54.11 -4.62 18.73
CA VAL A 179 -54.95 -3.63 18.02
C VAL A 179 -56.10 -4.29 17.25
N GLN A 180 -56.00 -5.59 16.91
CA GLN A 180 -57.09 -6.32 16.24
C GLN A 180 -58.15 -6.89 17.19
N THR A 181 -57.81 -7.13 18.46
CA THR A 181 -58.75 -7.71 19.44
C THR A 181 -59.74 -6.70 20.02
N ASP A 182 -59.38 -5.41 20.05
CA ASP A 182 -60.23 -4.36 20.64
C ASP A 182 -61.33 -3.84 19.68
N THR A 183 -61.31 -4.22 18.40
CA THR A 183 -62.32 -3.76 17.42
C THR A 183 -63.54 -4.68 17.26
N HIS A 184 -63.63 -5.81 17.98
CA HIS A 184 -64.72 -6.78 17.78
C HIS A 184 -65.64 -7.07 18.99
N SER A 185 -65.48 -6.37 20.13
CA SER A 185 -66.36 -6.55 21.31
C SER A 185 -67.37 -5.40 21.46
N SER A 186 -68.40 -5.38 20.61
CA SER A 186 -69.67 -4.72 20.98
C SER A 186 -70.57 -5.74 21.69
N PRO A 187 -70.98 -5.50 22.95
CA PRO A 187 -72.01 -6.30 23.60
C PRO A 187 -73.38 -5.75 23.18
N THR A 188 -74.09 -6.45 22.30
CA THR A 188 -75.53 -6.26 22.12
C THR A 188 -76.27 -7.49 22.61
N ASP A 189 -76.37 -7.62 23.93
CA ASP A 189 -77.50 -8.29 24.57
C ASP A 189 -78.30 -7.20 25.31
N SER A 190 -79.32 -6.66 24.66
CA SER A 190 -80.54 -6.23 25.35
C SER A 190 -81.68 -5.93 24.37
N ALA A 191 -82.80 -6.59 24.65
CA ALA A 191 -84.17 -6.11 24.40
C ALA A 191 -84.71 -6.09 22.96
N ALA A 192 -85.48 -7.13 22.63
CA ALA A 192 -86.81 -6.96 22.02
C ALA A 192 -87.66 -8.22 22.23
N ALA A 193 -88.27 -8.33 23.41
CA ALA A 193 -89.55 -9.02 23.56
C ALA A 193 -90.63 -8.04 23.10
N PHE A 194 -91.38 -8.36 22.04
CA PHE A 194 -92.69 -7.83 21.60
C PHE A 194 -92.81 -8.34 20.15
N GLY A 195 -93.57 -9.39 19.83
CA GLY A 195 -95.01 -9.49 19.93
C GLY A 195 -95.57 -9.45 18.50
N GLU A 196 -95.88 -10.61 17.91
CA GLU A 196 -96.69 -10.67 16.69
C GLU A 196 -97.85 -11.66 16.86
N PHE A 197 -99.03 -11.06 16.90
CA PHE A 197 -100.34 -11.63 16.66
C PHE A 197 -100.55 -11.70 15.14
N ASN A 198 -100.70 -12.91 14.59
CA ASN A 198 -101.79 -13.31 13.68
C ASN A 198 -101.58 -14.76 13.19
#